data_AF-A0A1V0R1Y7-F1
#
_entry.id   AF-A0A1V0R1Y7-F1
#
_cell.length_a   1.000
_cell.length_b   1.000
_cell.length_c   1.000
_cell.angle_alpha   90.00
_cell.angle_beta   90.00
_cell.angle_gamma   90.00
#
_symmetry.space_group_name_H-M   'P 1'
#
loop_
_entity.id
_entity.type
_entity.pdbx_description
1 polymer ?
#
loop_
_entity_poly.entity_id
_entity_poly.type
_entity_poly.pdbx_seq_one_letter_code
_entity_poly.pdbx_strand_id
1 'polypeptide(L)'
;MATVDDVRRLALSLPRTQEHLIRDRVKFRIGSIVYLALSRDESELGFAFPKEERAALVAAEPAKFFLPRESDLRFNWVEAHLGALDQDELTELVIEAWRMVVPAKVARAHLDPPAAPPLPPAPSLAELRSSDEVFNGFPGVDRSWLALRADTGSALDLARAEHRTALHRWLNSWGCRIRYPREGEPDRFGTELAAWWRRHTLADAPLARLTARDISRLAGAYEELAALPIGRRSLGPTAASKALYALRPDTVMPWDAAIAQRLYGSRDRAAFARHLELGRTWARAALEAAGGIPEADLCAELGRPAVSLAKVLDEHLYVTITHRA
;
A
#
# COMPACT_ATOMS: atom_id res chain seq x y z
N MET A 1 -10.71 26.12 1.31
CA MET A 1 -12.00 25.81 1.94
C MET A 1 -12.12 24.31 2.11
N ALA A 2 -12.28 23.87 3.35
CA ALA A 2 -12.51 22.49 3.74
C ALA A 2 -13.96 22.06 3.45
N THR A 3 -14.16 20.76 3.26
CA THR A 3 -15.46 20.12 3.05
C THR A 3 -15.66 18.96 4.03
N VAL A 4 -16.91 18.50 4.16
CA VAL A 4 -17.26 17.31 4.97
C VAL A 4 -16.50 16.06 4.51
N ASP A 5 -16.30 15.90 3.21
CA ASP A 5 -15.57 14.77 2.65
C ASP A 5 -14.09 14.82 3.03
N ASP A 6 -13.51 16.02 3.19
CA ASP A 6 -12.17 16.18 3.73
C ASP A 6 -12.10 15.74 5.20
N VAL A 7 -13.08 16.15 6.02
CA VAL A 7 -13.19 15.71 7.43
C VAL A 7 -13.29 14.19 7.51
N ARG A 8 -14.18 13.57 6.72
CA ARG A 8 -14.32 12.10 6.68
C ARG A 8 -13.04 11.42 6.26
N ARG A 9 -12.41 11.89 5.17
CA ARG A 9 -11.17 11.33 4.64
C ARG A 9 -10.06 11.35 5.70
N LEU A 10 -9.87 12.49 6.37
CA LEU A 10 -8.87 12.64 7.43
C LEU A 10 -9.21 11.78 8.65
N ALA A 11 -10.40 11.94 9.21
CA ALA A 11 -10.79 11.25 10.45
C ALA A 11 -10.77 9.73 10.31
N LEU A 12 -11.27 9.18 9.19
CA LEU A 12 -11.30 7.74 8.95
C LEU A 12 -9.92 7.14 8.61
N SER A 13 -8.93 7.96 8.28
CA SER A 13 -7.54 7.53 8.16
C SER A 13 -6.88 7.29 9.53
N LEU A 14 -7.41 7.94 10.58
CA LEU A 14 -6.84 7.90 11.92
C LEU A 14 -7.22 6.60 12.66
N PRO A 15 -6.25 5.91 13.29
CA PRO A 15 -6.51 4.67 14.00
C PRO A 15 -7.62 4.79 15.05
N ARG A 16 -8.50 3.78 15.06
CA ARG A 16 -9.60 3.62 16.03
C ARG A 16 -10.75 4.62 15.92
N THR A 17 -10.73 5.51 14.92
CA THR A 17 -11.87 6.37 14.62
C THR A 17 -13.05 5.54 14.12
N GLN A 18 -14.25 5.90 14.57
CA GLN A 18 -15.52 5.41 14.03
C GLN A 18 -16.45 6.60 13.75
N GLU A 19 -17.13 6.59 12.61
CA GLU A 19 -18.19 7.53 12.27
C GLU A 19 -19.55 7.05 12.80
N HIS A 20 -20.31 7.95 13.40
CA HIS A 20 -21.65 7.69 13.94
C HIS A 20 -22.59 8.85 13.60
N LEU A 21 -23.78 8.53 13.12
CA LEU A 21 -24.85 9.51 12.92
C LEU A 21 -25.75 9.54 14.16
N ILE A 22 -25.75 10.65 14.89
CA ILE A 22 -26.54 10.80 16.13
C ILE A 22 -27.34 12.10 16.06
N ARG A 23 -28.68 11.97 16.03
CA ARG A 23 -29.62 13.12 15.94
C ARG A 23 -29.26 14.06 14.77
N ASP A 24 -29.05 13.45 13.61
CA ASP A 24 -28.68 14.11 12.34
C ASP A 24 -27.35 14.88 12.38
N ARG A 25 -26.44 14.48 13.28
CA ARG A 25 -25.08 15.00 13.34
C ARG A 25 -24.08 13.89 13.11
N VAL A 26 -23.15 14.11 12.19
CA VAL A 26 -22.02 13.21 11.95
C VAL A 26 -21.01 13.42 13.07
N LYS A 27 -20.64 12.34 13.76
CA LYS A 27 -19.69 12.35 14.86
C LYS A 27 -18.59 11.33 14.65
N PHE A 28 -17.36 11.70 15.01
CA PHE A 28 -16.22 10.81 14.98
C PHE A 28 -15.76 10.54 16.41
N ARG A 29 -15.60 9.25 16.74
CA ARG A 29 -15.27 8.82 18.12
C ARG A 29 -14.24 7.71 18.18
N ILE A 30 -13.56 7.63 19.31
CA ILE A 30 -12.72 6.51 19.73
C ILE A 30 -13.36 5.89 20.97
N GLY A 31 -13.83 4.64 20.85
CA GLY A 31 -14.65 4.06 21.92
C GLY A 31 -15.87 4.95 22.18
N SER A 32 -16.07 5.40 23.41
CA SER A 32 -17.16 6.31 23.79
C SER A 32 -16.83 7.80 23.66
N ILE A 33 -15.59 8.18 23.32
CA ILE A 33 -15.13 9.57 23.34
C ILE A 33 -15.29 10.18 21.94
N VAL A 34 -16.18 11.17 21.83
CA VAL A 34 -16.33 11.98 20.60
C VAL A 34 -15.23 13.03 20.57
N TYR A 35 -14.54 13.16 19.44
CA TYR A 35 -13.48 14.15 19.26
C TYR A 35 -13.70 15.08 18.06
N LEU A 36 -14.62 14.73 17.14
CA LEU A 36 -15.13 15.63 16.11
C LEU A 36 -16.66 15.48 15.99
N ALA A 37 -17.35 16.57 15.68
CA ALA A 37 -18.76 16.56 15.30
C ALA A 37 -19.07 17.67 14.30
N LEU A 38 -19.80 17.34 13.25
CA LEU A 38 -20.35 18.32 12.31
C LEU A 38 -21.72 18.81 12.80
N SER A 39 -22.03 20.07 12.52
CA SER A 39 -23.39 20.61 12.64
C SER A 39 -24.36 19.90 11.69
N ARG A 40 -25.66 20.12 11.87
CA ARG A 40 -26.69 19.44 11.06
C ARG A 40 -26.69 19.89 9.59
N ASP A 41 -26.36 21.16 9.38
CA ASP A 41 -26.18 21.79 8.08
C ASP A 41 -24.74 21.67 7.57
N GLU A 42 -23.89 20.94 8.29
CA GLU A 42 -22.51 20.63 7.93
C GLU A 42 -21.59 21.85 7.72
N SER A 43 -22.01 23.03 8.20
CA SER A 43 -21.28 24.29 8.07
C SER A 43 -20.26 24.53 9.20
N GLU A 44 -20.42 23.82 10.33
CA GLU A 44 -19.58 23.96 11.52
C GLU A 44 -18.93 22.62 11.89
N LEU A 45 -17.66 22.69 12.30
CA LEU A 45 -16.91 21.57 12.85
C LEU A 45 -16.60 21.84 14.32
N GLY A 46 -17.20 21.06 15.21
CA GLY A 46 -16.77 20.97 16.60
C GLY A 46 -15.65 19.95 16.73
N PHE A 47 -14.64 20.27 17.54
CA PHE A 47 -13.49 19.40 17.76
C PHE A 47 -12.99 19.47 19.21
N ALA A 48 -12.34 18.38 19.64
CA ALA A 48 -11.72 18.32 20.96
C ALA A 48 -10.58 19.34 21.06
N PHE A 49 -10.62 20.17 22.10
CA PHE A 49 -9.65 21.25 22.32
C PHE A 49 -9.52 21.60 23.81
N PRO A 50 -8.34 21.98 24.33
CA PRO A 50 -8.18 22.31 25.76
C PRO A 50 -9.07 23.50 26.17
N LYS A 51 -9.75 23.38 27.32
CA LYS A 51 -10.67 24.43 27.81
C LYS A 51 -9.96 25.73 28.11
N GLU A 52 -8.75 25.61 28.61
CA GLU A 52 -7.90 26.69 29.08
C GLU A 52 -7.43 27.55 27.90
N GLU A 53 -7.35 26.96 26.70
CA GLU A 53 -6.80 27.60 25.51
C GLU A 53 -7.88 28.14 24.56
N ARG A 54 -9.12 27.63 24.62
CA ARG A 54 -10.16 27.97 23.63
C ARG A 54 -10.45 29.46 23.53
N ALA A 55 -10.38 30.19 24.64
CA ALA A 55 -10.62 31.63 24.65
C ALA A 55 -9.53 32.39 23.87
N ALA A 56 -8.28 31.93 23.95
CA ALA A 56 -7.17 32.49 23.19
C ALA A 56 -7.30 32.16 21.69
N LEU A 57 -7.65 30.92 21.34
CA LEU A 57 -7.89 30.52 19.94
C LEU A 57 -8.99 31.38 19.29
N VAL A 58 -10.12 31.54 19.97
CA VAL A 58 -11.24 32.37 19.49
C VAL A 58 -10.84 33.85 19.38
N ALA A 59 -10.06 34.38 20.34
CA ALA A 59 -9.60 35.76 20.28
C ALA A 59 -8.59 36.01 19.13
N ALA A 60 -7.77 35.01 18.81
CA ALA A 60 -6.78 35.10 17.74
C ALA A 60 -7.44 35.12 16.36
N GLU A 61 -8.41 34.23 16.14
CA GLU A 61 -9.10 34.08 14.85
C GLU A 61 -10.63 34.00 14.99
N PRO A 62 -11.29 35.09 15.40
CA PRO A 62 -12.73 35.12 15.71
C PRO A 62 -13.63 34.94 14.49
N ALA A 63 -13.08 35.10 13.27
CA ALA A 63 -13.79 34.82 12.03
C ALA A 63 -13.88 33.30 11.72
N LYS A 64 -13.00 32.49 12.32
CA LYS A 64 -12.94 31.05 12.12
C LYS A 64 -13.51 30.29 13.30
N PHE A 65 -13.10 30.65 14.52
CA PHE A 65 -13.40 29.89 15.73
C PHE A 65 -14.40 30.61 16.63
N PHE A 66 -15.24 29.82 17.29
CA PHE A 66 -16.19 30.31 18.27
C PHE A 66 -16.40 29.31 19.42
N LEU A 67 -16.94 29.82 20.53
CA LEU A 67 -17.24 28.98 21.68
C LEU A 67 -18.49 28.13 21.41
N PRO A 68 -18.50 26.86 21.85
CA PRO A 68 -19.70 26.06 21.78
C PRO A 68 -20.77 26.62 22.73
N ARG A 69 -22.02 26.17 22.55
CA ARG A 69 -23.13 26.51 23.45
C ARG A 69 -22.79 26.23 24.92
N GLU A 70 -23.44 26.96 25.83
CA GLU A 70 -23.16 26.95 27.26
C GLU A 70 -23.10 25.55 27.89
N SER A 71 -24.02 24.65 27.50
CA SER A 71 -24.05 23.28 28.01
C SER A 71 -22.82 22.44 27.67
N ASP A 72 -22.13 22.79 26.58
CA ASP A 72 -20.98 22.06 26.06
C ASP A 72 -19.65 22.68 26.52
N LEU A 73 -19.69 23.88 27.13
CA LEU A 73 -18.50 24.53 27.72
C LEU A 73 -17.83 23.70 28.82
N ARG A 74 -18.54 22.72 29.39
CA ARG A 74 -18.00 21.75 30.36
C ARG A 74 -17.08 20.70 29.75
N PHE A 75 -16.95 20.63 28.42
CA PHE A 75 -16.08 19.68 27.72
C PHE A 75 -14.83 20.37 27.17
N ASN A 76 -13.81 19.57 26.85
CA ASN A 76 -12.64 20.02 26.08
C ASN A 76 -13.08 20.13 24.62
N TRP A 77 -13.65 21.28 24.26
CA TRP A 77 -14.35 21.46 22.99
C TRP A 77 -14.34 22.93 22.53
N VAL A 78 -14.20 23.11 21.23
CA VAL A 78 -14.34 24.39 20.52
C VAL A 78 -14.96 24.13 19.14
N GLU A 79 -15.51 25.16 18.49
CA GLU A 79 -16.17 25.04 17.18
C GLU A 79 -15.52 25.99 16.17
N ALA A 80 -15.54 25.59 14.90
CA ALA A 80 -15.05 26.39 13.78
C ALA A 80 -16.04 26.39 12.62
N HIS A 81 -16.08 27.49 11.86
CA HIS A 81 -16.75 27.54 10.57
C HIS A 81 -15.94 26.73 9.55
N LEU A 82 -16.49 25.60 9.09
CA LEU A 82 -15.78 24.67 8.21
C LEU A 82 -15.34 25.35 6.90
N GLY A 83 -16.20 26.22 6.36
CA GLY A 83 -15.92 26.98 5.15
C GLY A 83 -14.74 27.96 5.26
N ALA A 84 -14.36 28.33 6.48
CA ALA A 84 -13.27 29.27 6.74
C ALA A 84 -11.89 28.59 6.90
N LEU A 85 -11.85 27.27 6.96
CA LEU A 85 -10.61 26.49 7.09
C LEU A 85 -10.03 26.14 5.71
N ASP A 86 -8.71 26.16 5.60
CA ASP A 86 -8.00 25.48 4.52
C ASP A 86 -7.70 23.99 4.85
N GLN A 87 -7.04 23.29 3.94
CA GLN A 87 -6.78 21.85 4.08
C GLN A 87 -5.70 21.55 5.12
N ASP A 88 -4.71 22.43 5.27
CA ASP A 88 -3.60 22.24 6.19
C ASP A 88 -4.09 22.50 7.62
N GLU A 89 -4.85 23.58 7.81
CA GLU A 89 -5.54 23.90 9.06
C GLU A 89 -6.50 22.77 9.48
N LEU A 90 -7.34 22.28 8.55
CA LEU A 90 -8.24 21.17 8.86
C LEU A 90 -7.46 19.93 9.30
N THR A 91 -6.36 19.62 8.60
CA THR A 91 -5.51 18.47 8.90
C THR A 91 -4.93 18.58 10.30
N GLU A 92 -4.39 19.74 10.67
CA GLU A 92 -3.86 19.99 12.00
C GLU A 92 -4.92 19.84 13.08
N LEU A 93 -6.08 20.49 12.93
CA LEU A 93 -7.17 20.43 13.91
C LEU A 93 -7.69 19.00 14.12
N VAL A 94 -7.88 18.25 13.04
CA VAL A 94 -8.34 16.85 13.10
C VAL A 94 -7.32 15.95 13.80
N ILE A 95 -6.03 16.12 13.48
CA ILE A 95 -4.95 15.33 14.08
C ILE A 95 -4.80 15.66 15.56
N GLU A 96 -4.77 16.95 15.95
CA GLU A 96 -4.59 17.34 17.35
C GLU A 96 -5.80 16.96 18.21
N ALA A 97 -7.03 17.14 17.71
CA ALA A 97 -8.23 16.68 18.39
C ALA A 97 -8.22 15.15 18.62
N TRP A 98 -7.72 14.38 17.65
CA TRP A 98 -7.55 12.93 17.79
C TRP A 98 -6.46 12.57 18.80
N ARG A 99 -5.32 13.26 18.79
CA ARG A 99 -4.21 13.06 19.74
C ARG A 99 -4.66 13.27 21.18
N MET A 100 -5.58 14.19 21.43
CA MET A 100 -6.14 14.45 22.76
C MET A 100 -6.91 13.25 23.33
N VAL A 101 -7.48 12.39 22.49
CA VAL A 101 -8.40 11.33 22.93
C VAL A 101 -7.85 9.91 22.77
N VAL A 102 -6.83 9.73 21.93
CA VAL A 102 -6.23 8.42 21.65
C VAL A 102 -5.11 8.11 22.66
N PRO A 103 -4.86 6.84 23.01
CA PRO A 103 -3.68 6.52 23.84
C PRO A 103 -2.37 7.00 23.19
N ALA A 104 -1.49 7.62 23.96
CA ALA A 104 -0.23 8.20 23.46
C ALA A 104 0.63 7.23 22.63
N LYS A 105 0.63 5.93 22.97
CA LYS A 105 1.32 4.89 22.19
C LYS A 105 0.79 4.77 20.75
N VAL A 106 -0.51 4.94 20.56
CA VAL A 106 -1.17 4.89 19.25
C VAL A 106 -0.86 6.16 18.45
N ALA A 107 -0.94 7.33 19.10
CA ALA A 107 -0.55 8.60 18.49
C ALA A 107 0.89 8.55 17.99
N ARG A 108 1.84 8.17 18.85
CA ARG A 108 3.26 8.03 18.49
C ARG A 108 3.48 7.04 17.35
N ALA A 109 2.83 5.88 17.38
CA ALA A 109 2.99 4.88 16.32
C ALA A 109 2.44 5.34 14.95
N HIS A 110 1.51 6.29 14.94
CA HIS A 110 0.87 6.79 13.74
C HIS A 110 1.55 8.05 13.18
N LEU A 111 1.90 9.00 14.05
CA LEU A 111 2.46 10.30 13.69
C LEU A 111 3.99 10.27 13.58
N ASP A 112 4.63 9.47 14.44
CA ASP A 112 6.07 9.26 14.46
C ASP A 112 6.35 7.77 14.21
N PRO A 113 5.92 7.22 13.05
CA PRO A 113 6.29 5.85 12.72
C PRO A 113 7.82 5.77 12.81
N PRO A 114 8.38 4.74 13.49
CA PRO A 114 9.83 4.59 13.53
C PRO A 114 10.34 4.63 12.10
N ALA A 115 11.44 5.38 11.87
CA ALA A 115 12.10 5.40 10.58
C ALA A 115 12.24 3.95 10.10
N ALA A 116 11.80 3.67 8.87
CA ALA A 116 11.99 2.35 8.29
C ALA A 116 13.45 1.95 8.51
N PRO A 117 13.73 0.72 9.00
CA PRO A 117 15.10 0.30 9.26
C PRO A 117 15.94 0.55 7.99
N PRO A 118 17.24 0.86 8.14
CA PRO A 118 18.09 1.05 6.98
C PRO A 118 17.96 -0.16 6.07
N LEU A 119 17.77 0.09 4.77
CA LEU A 119 17.62 -1.00 3.81
C LEU A 119 18.89 -1.85 3.84
N PRO A 120 18.77 -3.18 3.74
CA PRO A 120 19.94 -4.06 3.73
C PRO A 120 20.86 -3.73 2.55
N PRO A 121 22.18 -3.97 2.69
CA PRO A 121 23.10 -3.88 1.56
C PRO A 121 22.74 -4.92 0.49
N ALA A 122 23.27 -4.75 -0.72
CA ALA A 122 23.10 -5.75 -1.78
C ALA A 122 23.70 -7.09 -1.34
N PRO A 123 22.98 -8.21 -1.53
CA PRO A 123 23.54 -9.53 -1.27
C PRO A 123 24.68 -9.83 -2.24
N SER A 124 25.73 -10.47 -1.72
CA SER A 124 26.79 -11.06 -2.53
C SER A 124 26.26 -12.22 -3.36
N LEU A 125 26.97 -12.58 -4.44
CA LEU A 125 26.64 -13.76 -5.24
C LEU A 125 26.62 -15.06 -4.41
N ALA A 126 27.45 -15.15 -3.36
CA ALA A 126 27.46 -16.29 -2.44
C ALA A 126 26.18 -16.35 -1.59
N GLU A 127 25.70 -15.20 -1.09
CA GLU A 127 24.44 -15.13 -0.34
C GLU A 127 23.22 -15.42 -1.22
N LEU A 128 23.24 -15.00 -2.49
CA LEU A 128 22.22 -15.35 -3.46
C LEU A 128 22.18 -16.87 -3.69
N ARG A 129 23.32 -17.51 -4.00
CA ARG A 129 23.39 -18.98 -4.14
C ARG A 129 22.88 -19.71 -2.91
N SER A 130 23.30 -19.29 -1.72
CA SER A 130 22.85 -19.92 -0.47
C SER A 130 21.34 -19.76 -0.25
N SER A 131 20.77 -18.62 -0.64
CA SER A 131 19.33 -18.40 -0.54
C SER A 131 18.56 -19.25 -1.55
N ASP A 132 19.06 -19.37 -2.77
CA ASP A 132 18.46 -20.19 -3.81
C ASP A 132 18.52 -21.69 -3.48
N GLU A 133 19.61 -22.17 -2.86
CA GLU A 133 19.69 -23.55 -2.34
C GLU A 133 18.58 -23.84 -1.33
N VAL A 134 18.34 -22.92 -0.39
CA VAL A 134 17.24 -23.04 0.58
C VAL A 134 15.89 -22.96 -0.12
N PHE A 135 15.70 -21.97 -0.99
CA PHE A 135 14.44 -21.74 -1.67
C PHE A 135 14.04 -22.94 -2.54
N ASN A 136 14.99 -23.49 -3.31
CA ASN A 136 14.82 -24.69 -4.14
C ASN A 136 14.46 -25.95 -3.33
N GLY A 137 14.78 -25.98 -2.03
CA GLY A 137 14.38 -27.04 -1.12
C GLY A 137 12.89 -27.05 -0.78
N PHE A 138 12.14 -25.99 -1.07
CA PHE A 138 10.71 -25.95 -0.76
C PHE A 138 9.89 -26.87 -1.69
N PRO A 139 8.87 -27.58 -1.17
CA PRO A 139 8.03 -28.44 -1.99
C PRO A 139 7.29 -27.66 -3.08
N GLY A 140 7.46 -28.07 -4.34
CA GLY A 140 6.71 -27.52 -5.47
C GLY A 140 7.13 -26.12 -5.90
N VAL A 141 8.38 -25.72 -5.60
CA VAL A 141 9.03 -24.53 -6.17
C VAL A 141 8.79 -24.46 -7.67
N ASP A 142 8.49 -23.25 -8.14
CA ASP A 142 8.18 -22.89 -9.52
C ASP A 142 6.99 -23.62 -10.16
N ARG A 143 6.36 -24.62 -9.54
CA ARG A 143 5.26 -25.38 -10.16
C ARG A 143 4.13 -24.48 -10.62
N SER A 144 3.67 -23.56 -9.75
CA SER A 144 2.61 -22.62 -10.10
C SER A 144 3.05 -21.61 -11.16
N TRP A 145 4.31 -21.18 -11.11
CA TRP A 145 4.91 -20.28 -12.10
C TRP A 145 4.98 -20.93 -13.48
N LEU A 146 5.54 -22.13 -13.58
CA LEU A 146 5.62 -22.90 -14.82
C LEU A 146 4.25 -23.21 -15.39
N ALA A 147 3.25 -23.52 -14.55
CA ALA A 147 1.87 -23.70 -15.00
C ALA A 147 1.29 -22.40 -15.59
N LEU A 148 1.53 -21.24 -14.97
CA LEU A 148 1.12 -19.96 -15.52
C LEU A 148 1.78 -19.70 -16.89
N ARG A 149 3.08 -20.00 -17.02
CA ARG A 149 3.83 -19.82 -18.27
C ARG A 149 3.37 -20.78 -19.36
N ALA A 150 3.01 -22.01 -19.03
CA ALA A 150 2.42 -22.95 -19.98
C ALA A 150 1.07 -22.44 -20.50
N ASP A 151 0.23 -21.86 -19.63
CA ASP A 151 -1.09 -21.34 -20.00
C ASP A 151 -1.03 -20.02 -20.80
N THR A 152 0.04 -19.22 -20.64
CA THR A 152 0.09 -17.84 -21.16
C THR A 152 1.25 -17.56 -22.13
N GLY A 153 2.18 -18.50 -22.30
CA GLY A 153 3.37 -18.33 -23.12
C GLY A 153 4.39 -17.35 -22.52
N SER A 154 5.10 -16.64 -23.39
CA SER A 154 6.21 -15.76 -23.00
C SER A 154 5.77 -14.43 -22.38
N ALA A 155 4.55 -13.97 -22.65
CA ALA A 155 4.02 -12.70 -22.16
C ALA A 155 2.54 -12.82 -21.76
N LEU A 156 2.24 -12.47 -20.52
CA LEU A 156 0.87 -12.46 -20.02
C LEU A 156 0.14 -11.20 -20.52
N ASP A 157 -0.93 -11.37 -21.29
CA ASP A 157 -1.76 -10.29 -21.85
C ASP A 157 -3.17 -10.30 -21.24
N LEU A 158 -3.47 -9.29 -20.42
CA LEU A 158 -4.78 -9.17 -19.76
C LEU A 158 -5.90 -8.73 -20.69
N ALA A 159 -5.63 -8.41 -21.97
CA ALA A 159 -6.69 -8.26 -22.95
C ALA A 159 -7.42 -9.61 -23.19
N ARG A 160 -6.70 -10.74 -23.03
CA ARG A 160 -7.20 -12.10 -23.26
C ARG A 160 -7.85 -12.69 -22.02
N ALA A 161 -9.06 -13.24 -22.15
CA ALA A 161 -9.83 -13.76 -21.01
C ALA A 161 -9.17 -14.98 -20.36
N GLU A 162 -8.53 -15.82 -21.17
CA GLU A 162 -7.84 -17.03 -20.74
C GLU A 162 -6.64 -16.66 -19.85
N HIS A 163 -5.91 -15.60 -20.21
CA HIS A 163 -4.76 -15.12 -19.43
C HIS A 163 -5.18 -14.50 -18.10
N ARG A 164 -6.32 -13.79 -18.05
CA ARG A 164 -6.89 -13.29 -16.79
C ARG A 164 -7.30 -14.44 -15.87
N THR A 165 -7.90 -15.49 -16.43
CA THR A 165 -8.25 -16.71 -15.69
C THR A 165 -7.00 -17.39 -15.14
N ALA A 166 -5.94 -17.51 -15.96
CA ALA A 166 -4.67 -18.09 -15.55
C ALA A 166 -4.00 -17.26 -14.43
N LEU A 167 -3.97 -15.93 -14.56
CA LEU A 167 -3.46 -15.04 -13.52
C LEU A 167 -4.24 -15.18 -12.20
N HIS A 168 -5.57 -15.22 -12.27
CA HIS A 168 -6.42 -15.41 -11.08
C HIS A 168 -6.09 -16.73 -10.37
N ARG A 169 -5.98 -17.84 -11.12
CA ARG A 169 -5.59 -19.14 -10.58
C ARG A 169 -4.21 -19.08 -9.92
N TRP A 170 -3.24 -18.45 -10.58
CA TRP A 170 -1.90 -18.27 -10.06
C TRP A 170 -1.91 -17.46 -8.76
N LEU A 171 -2.53 -16.27 -8.73
CA LEU A 171 -2.64 -15.45 -7.51
C LEU A 171 -3.25 -16.21 -6.32
N ASN A 172 -4.26 -17.04 -6.58
CA ASN A 172 -4.88 -17.86 -5.54
C ASN A 172 -4.00 -19.00 -5.04
N SER A 173 -3.16 -19.59 -5.90
CA SER A 173 -2.15 -20.58 -5.46
C SER A 173 -1.15 -19.99 -4.46
N TRP A 174 -0.97 -18.66 -4.49
CA TRP A 174 -0.13 -17.89 -3.56
C TRP A 174 -0.91 -17.25 -2.40
N GLY A 175 -2.14 -17.70 -2.14
CA GLY A 175 -2.93 -17.30 -0.97
C GLY A 175 -3.70 -15.99 -1.08
N CYS A 176 -3.88 -15.40 -2.28
CA CYS A 176 -4.59 -14.12 -2.45
C CYS A 176 -6.13 -14.19 -2.22
N ARG A 177 -6.70 -15.40 -2.14
CA ARG A 177 -8.12 -15.69 -1.80
C ARG A 177 -9.14 -14.83 -2.55
N ILE A 178 -8.94 -14.66 -3.85
CA ILE A 178 -9.85 -13.95 -4.77
C ILE A 178 -10.94 -14.95 -5.18
N ARG A 179 -12.21 -14.61 -4.96
CA ARG A 179 -13.34 -15.50 -5.27
C ARG A 179 -13.43 -15.77 -6.78
N TYR A 180 -13.59 -17.03 -7.17
CA TYR A 180 -13.94 -17.39 -8.55
C TYR A 180 -15.41 -17.08 -8.86
N PRO A 181 -15.73 -16.60 -10.08
CA PRO A 181 -17.12 -16.48 -10.53
C PRO A 181 -17.78 -17.86 -10.53
N ARG A 182 -19.05 -17.93 -10.12
CA ARG A 182 -19.87 -19.15 -10.28
C ARG A 182 -20.34 -19.28 -11.73
N GLU A 183 -20.80 -20.47 -12.10
CA GLU A 183 -21.46 -20.67 -13.38
C GLU A 183 -22.62 -19.67 -13.57
N GLY A 184 -22.62 -18.98 -14.71
CA GLY A 184 -23.58 -17.90 -15.01
C GLY A 184 -23.31 -16.56 -14.33
N GLU A 185 -22.32 -16.43 -13.45
CA GLU A 185 -21.93 -15.15 -12.83
C GLU A 185 -20.90 -14.42 -13.71
N PRO A 186 -21.00 -13.07 -13.86
CA PRO A 186 -19.99 -12.32 -14.59
C PRO A 186 -18.63 -12.35 -13.87
N ASP A 187 -17.55 -12.53 -14.63
CA ASP A 187 -16.17 -12.40 -14.16
C ASP A 187 -15.80 -10.92 -13.95
N ARG A 188 -16.31 -10.33 -12.87
CA ARG A 188 -16.04 -8.93 -12.54
C ARG A 188 -14.55 -8.65 -12.35
N PHE A 189 -13.81 -9.56 -11.71
CA PHE A 189 -12.39 -9.38 -11.49
C PHE A 189 -11.63 -9.32 -12.81
N GLY A 190 -11.90 -10.25 -13.73
CA GLY A 190 -11.33 -10.21 -15.07
C GLY A 190 -11.73 -8.97 -15.85
N THR A 191 -12.98 -8.52 -15.77
CA THR A 191 -13.42 -7.28 -16.44
C THR A 191 -12.64 -6.05 -15.94
N GLU A 192 -12.51 -5.90 -14.63
CA GLU A 192 -11.76 -4.79 -14.03
C GLU A 192 -10.27 -4.87 -14.37
N LEU A 193 -9.66 -6.07 -14.36
CA LEU A 193 -8.27 -6.26 -14.79
C LEU A 193 -8.06 -5.85 -16.25
N ALA A 194 -8.99 -6.20 -17.15
CA ALA A 194 -8.90 -5.81 -18.56
C ALA A 194 -9.03 -4.28 -18.73
N ALA A 195 -9.90 -3.64 -17.95
CA ALA A 195 -10.05 -2.19 -17.95
C ALA A 195 -8.78 -1.49 -17.42
N TRP A 196 -8.22 -1.99 -16.31
CA TRP A 196 -6.95 -1.51 -15.77
C TRP A 196 -5.81 -1.67 -16.79
N TRP A 197 -5.72 -2.83 -17.45
CA TRP A 197 -4.68 -3.12 -18.45
C TRP A 197 -4.66 -2.12 -19.60
N ARG A 198 -5.83 -1.76 -20.14
CA ARG A 198 -5.94 -0.80 -21.26
C ARG A 198 -5.47 0.61 -20.91
N ARG A 199 -5.46 0.98 -19.63
CA ARG A 199 -5.05 2.33 -19.17
C ARG A 199 -3.56 2.42 -18.88
N HIS A 200 -2.85 1.29 -18.83
CA HIS A 200 -1.46 1.24 -18.40
C HIS A 200 -0.55 0.72 -19.49
N THR A 201 0.61 1.37 -19.63
CA THR A 201 1.75 0.84 -20.39
C THR A 201 2.87 0.57 -19.40
N LEU A 202 3.02 -0.69 -19.01
CA LEU A 202 4.08 -1.11 -18.08
C LEU A 202 5.42 -1.19 -18.82
N ALA A 203 6.48 -0.74 -18.16
CA ALA A 203 7.83 -0.90 -18.65
C ALA A 203 8.13 -2.38 -18.91
N ASP A 204 8.84 -2.65 -19.98
CA ASP A 204 9.23 -3.99 -20.42
C ASP A 204 10.75 -4.03 -20.59
N ALA A 205 11.44 -4.00 -19.45
CA ALA A 205 12.89 -3.98 -19.36
C ALA A 205 13.33 -4.70 -18.08
N PRO A 206 14.52 -5.33 -18.07
CA PRO A 206 15.07 -5.92 -16.86
C PRO A 206 15.16 -4.92 -15.70
N LEU A 207 14.95 -5.40 -14.48
CA LEU A 207 14.94 -4.61 -13.25
C LEU A 207 16.16 -3.67 -13.13
N ALA A 208 17.36 -4.15 -13.48
CA ALA A 208 18.60 -3.38 -13.46
C ALA A 208 18.58 -2.14 -14.40
N ARG A 209 17.75 -2.16 -15.45
CA ARG A 209 17.65 -1.12 -16.49
C ARG A 209 16.53 -0.12 -16.26
N LEU A 210 15.70 -0.29 -15.22
CA LEU A 210 14.60 0.64 -14.95
C LEU A 210 15.09 2.08 -14.69
N THR A 211 14.45 3.05 -15.34
CA THR A 211 14.64 4.47 -15.03
C THR A 211 13.78 4.89 -13.83
N ALA A 212 14.05 6.06 -13.23
CA ALA A 212 13.17 6.62 -12.20
C ALA A 212 11.73 6.84 -12.69
N ARG A 213 11.57 7.17 -13.98
CA ARG A 213 10.25 7.33 -14.62
C ARG A 213 9.51 6.00 -14.72
N ASP A 214 10.21 4.92 -15.05
CA ASP A 214 9.62 3.59 -15.14
C ASP A 214 9.14 3.12 -13.77
N ILE A 215 9.97 3.30 -12.73
CA ILE A 215 9.61 2.98 -11.34
C ILE A 215 8.38 3.78 -10.91
N SER A 216 8.35 5.09 -11.17
CA SER A 216 7.20 5.93 -10.81
C SER A 216 5.90 5.49 -11.50
N ARG A 217 5.97 5.08 -12.77
CA ARG A 217 4.83 4.53 -13.53
C ARG A 217 4.37 3.18 -12.99
N LEU A 218 5.31 2.26 -12.73
CA LEU A 218 5.01 0.96 -12.11
C LEU A 218 4.37 1.13 -10.72
N ALA A 219 4.81 2.12 -9.95
CA ALA A 219 4.26 2.42 -8.64
C ALA A 219 2.84 3.01 -8.71
N GLY A 220 2.54 3.87 -9.69
CA GLY A 220 1.16 4.30 -9.94
C GLY A 220 0.26 3.16 -10.38
N ALA A 221 0.74 2.32 -11.32
CA ALA A 221 0.04 1.12 -11.77
C ALA A 221 -0.25 0.16 -10.61
N TYR A 222 0.72 -0.03 -9.71
CA TYR A 222 0.59 -0.82 -8.48
C TYR A 222 -0.50 -0.29 -7.55
N GLU A 223 -0.51 1.02 -7.28
CA GLU A 223 -1.49 1.67 -6.40
C GLU A 223 -2.92 1.45 -6.90
N GLU A 224 -3.15 1.70 -8.18
CA GLU A 224 -4.46 1.47 -8.81
C GLU A 224 -4.85 0.00 -8.80
N LEU A 225 -3.90 -0.91 -9.09
CA LEU A 225 -4.15 -2.34 -9.09
C LEU A 225 -4.47 -2.86 -7.68
N ALA A 226 -3.79 -2.35 -6.66
CA ALA A 226 -4.05 -2.69 -5.25
C ALA A 226 -5.42 -2.21 -4.79
N ALA A 227 -5.92 -1.09 -5.34
CA ALA A 227 -7.25 -0.55 -5.06
C ALA A 227 -8.39 -1.25 -5.85
N LEU A 228 -8.06 -2.07 -6.85
CA LEU A 228 -9.04 -2.72 -7.72
C LEU A 228 -10.09 -3.54 -6.91
N PRO A 229 -11.40 -3.34 -7.12
CA PRO A 229 -12.44 -3.96 -6.31
C PRO A 229 -12.61 -5.47 -6.59
N ILE A 230 -12.59 -6.29 -5.54
CA ILE A 230 -12.88 -7.72 -5.57
C ILE A 230 -14.00 -8.05 -4.57
N GLY A 231 -15.23 -7.67 -4.91
CA GLY A 231 -16.39 -7.80 -4.03
C GLY A 231 -16.44 -6.67 -3.00
N ARG A 232 -16.44 -6.99 -1.70
CA ARG A 232 -16.49 -6.01 -0.60
C ARG A 232 -15.13 -5.47 -0.16
N ARG A 233 -14.03 -5.93 -0.78
CA ARG A 233 -12.65 -5.53 -0.48
C ARG A 233 -11.91 -5.19 -1.77
N SER A 234 -10.74 -4.58 -1.65
CA SER A 234 -9.82 -4.42 -2.78
C SER A 234 -8.90 -5.64 -2.95
N LEU A 235 -8.24 -5.72 -4.11
CA LEU A 235 -7.28 -6.76 -4.45
C LEU A 235 -6.15 -6.82 -3.40
N GLY A 236 -5.69 -5.64 -3.00
CA GLY A 236 -4.74 -5.43 -1.93
C GLY A 236 -3.28 -5.45 -2.39
N PRO A 237 -2.38 -4.87 -1.59
CA PRO A 237 -0.95 -4.71 -1.88
C PRO A 237 -0.20 -5.94 -2.40
N THR A 238 -0.28 -7.04 -1.66
CA THR A 238 0.51 -8.24 -1.96
C THR A 238 0.06 -8.91 -3.26
N ALA A 239 -1.25 -8.95 -3.51
CA ALA A 239 -1.77 -9.51 -4.75
C ALA A 239 -1.45 -8.62 -5.96
N ALA A 240 -1.49 -7.29 -5.81
CA ALA A 240 -1.10 -6.35 -6.86
C ALA A 240 0.39 -6.47 -7.23
N SER A 241 1.29 -6.54 -6.25
CA SER A 241 2.73 -6.73 -6.49
C SER A 241 3.01 -8.04 -7.23
N LYS A 242 2.40 -9.15 -6.80
CA LYS A 242 2.51 -10.45 -7.47
C LYS A 242 1.95 -10.41 -8.90
N ALA A 243 0.81 -9.75 -9.11
CA ALA A 243 0.22 -9.59 -10.44
C ALA A 243 1.14 -8.80 -11.37
N LEU A 244 1.77 -7.73 -10.89
CA LEU A 244 2.75 -6.97 -11.66
C LEU A 244 3.99 -7.81 -12.02
N TYR A 245 4.48 -8.65 -11.11
CA TYR A 245 5.53 -9.64 -11.43
C TYR A 245 5.08 -10.61 -12.52
N ALA A 246 3.88 -11.20 -12.41
CA ALA A 246 3.38 -12.10 -13.42
C ALA A 246 3.24 -11.43 -14.82
N LEU A 247 2.94 -10.13 -14.85
CA LEU A 247 2.88 -9.34 -16.08
C LEU A 247 4.26 -8.99 -16.63
N ARG A 248 5.24 -8.77 -15.76
CA ARG A 248 6.58 -8.28 -16.10
C ARG A 248 7.64 -8.99 -15.25
N PRO A 249 7.91 -10.28 -15.51
CA PRO A 249 8.76 -11.10 -14.66
C PRO A 249 10.21 -10.62 -14.61
N ASP A 250 10.71 -10.03 -15.69
CA ASP A 250 12.08 -9.51 -15.74
C ASP A 250 12.20 -8.13 -15.07
N THR A 251 11.08 -7.44 -14.87
CA THR A 251 11.05 -6.03 -14.48
C THR A 251 10.71 -5.83 -13.01
N VAL A 252 9.71 -6.56 -12.52
CA VAL A 252 9.12 -6.29 -11.21
C VAL A 252 9.64 -7.30 -10.21
N MET A 253 10.38 -6.84 -9.20
CA MET A 253 10.66 -7.63 -8.01
C MET A 253 9.39 -7.64 -7.15
N PRO A 254 8.69 -8.78 -6.99
CA PRO A 254 7.52 -8.84 -6.13
C PRO A 254 7.92 -8.76 -4.66
N TRP A 255 6.93 -8.50 -3.80
CA TRP A 255 7.07 -8.61 -2.35
C TRP A 255 5.87 -9.31 -1.73
N ASP A 256 6.02 -9.73 -0.48
CA ASP A 256 4.91 -10.11 0.38
C ASP A 256 4.72 -9.12 1.55
N ALA A 257 3.76 -9.42 2.42
CA ALA A 257 3.45 -8.56 3.55
C ALA A 257 4.60 -8.47 4.56
N ALA A 258 5.36 -9.55 4.78
CA ALA A 258 6.47 -9.58 5.72
C ALA A 258 7.66 -8.77 5.18
N ILE A 259 8.01 -8.96 3.90
CA ILE A 259 9.05 -8.18 3.21
C ILE A 259 8.73 -6.68 3.26
N ALA A 260 7.51 -6.30 2.85
CA ALA A 260 7.12 -4.90 2.81
C ALA A 260 7.10 -4.26 4.21
N GLN A 261 6.55 -4.96 5.19
CA GLN A 261 6.51 -4.49 6.58
C GLN A 261 7.91 -4.35 7.17
N ARG A 262 8.81 -5.31 6.91
CA ARG A 262 10.16 -5.32 7.45
C ARG A 262 11.04 -4.23 6.86
N LEU A 263 10.94 -3.98 5.57
CA LEU A 263 11.82 -3.05 4.85
C LEU A 263 11.29 -1.61 4.83
N TYR A 264 9.97 -1.42 4.79
CA TYR A 264 9.39 -0.09 4.57
C TYR A 264 8.39 0.34 5.64
N GLY A 265 7.87 -0.60 6.45
CA GLY A 265 6.84 -0.33 7.45
C GLY A 265 5.46 -0.03 6.87
N SER A 266 5.33 0.08 5.55
CA SER A 266 4.10 0.31 4.82
C SER A 266 4.04 -0.53 3.53
N ARG A 267 2.90 -0.48 2.84
CA ARG A 267 2.61 -1.24 1.61
C ARG A 267 1.99 -0.35 0.52
N ASP A 268 2.21 0.96 0.64
CA ASP A 268 1.70 1.98 -0.27
C ASP A 268 2.56 2.11 -1.54
N ARG A 269 2.18 3.05 -2.40
CA ARG A 269 2.87 3.41 -3.63
C ARG A 269 4.35 3.76 -3.41
N ALA A 270 4.65 4.56 -2.39
CA ALA A 270 6.00 5.05 -2.13
C ALA A 270 6.91 3.90 -1.67
N ALA A 271 6.40 3.03 -0.80
CA ALA A 271 7.12 1.82 -0.39
C ALA A 271 7.40 0.89 -1.58
N PHE A 272 6.44 0.71 -2.49
CA PHE A 272 6.65 -0.14 -3.67
C PHE A 272 7.67 0.46 -4.64
N ALA A 273 7.66 1.79 -4.84
CA ALA A 273 8.68 2.47 -5.63
C ALA A 273 10.10 2.26 -5.03
N ARG A 274 10.25 2.48 -3.72
CA ARG A 274 11.51 2.23 -2.99
C ARG A 274 11.96 0.78 -3.08
N HIS A 275 11.02 -0.16 -3.13
CA HIS A 275 11.33 -1.58 -3.32
C HIS A 275 11.93 -1.88 -4.68
N LEU A 276 11.37 -1.30 -5.76
CA LEU A 276 11.95 -1.43 -7.10
C LEU A 276 13.30 -0.70 -7.22
N GLU A 277 13.50 0.41 -6.50
CA GLU A 277 14.79 1.10 -6.44
C GLU A 277 15.86 0.25 -5.74
N LEU A 278 15.51 -0.40 -4.63
CA LEU A 278 16.37 -1.36 -3.94
C LEU A 278 16.72 -2.53 -4.87
N GLY A 279 15.70 -3.16 -5.47
CA GLY A 279 15.88 -4.29 -6.38
C GLY A 279 16.74 -3.93 -7.59
N ARG A 280 16.55 -2.75 -8.19
CA ARG A 280 17.40 -2.25 -9.28
C ARG A 280 18.85 -2.08 -8.83
N THR A 281 19.07 -1.54 -7.63
CA THR A 281 20.41 -1.34 -7.08
C THR A 281 21.10 -2.68 -6.86
N TRP A 282 20.39 -3.65 -6.28
CA TRP A 282 20.89 -5.00 -6.06
C TRP A 282 21.16 -5.75 -7.36
N ALA A 283 20.26 -5.66 -8.34
CA ALA A 283 20.43 -6.28 -9.65
C ALA A 283 21.68 -5.75 -10.36
N ARG A 284 21.93 -4.43 -10.31
CA ARG A 284 23.16 -3.84 -10.86
C ARG A 284 24.41 -4.34 -10.16
N ALA A 285 24.40 -4.39 -8.83
CA ALA A 285 25.53 -4.87 -8.04
C ALA A 285 25.84 -6.36 -8.33
N ALA A 286 24.81 -7.20 -8.48
CA ALA A 286 24.99 -8.60 -8.82
C ALA A 286 25.58 -8.80 -10.22
N LEU A 287 25.09 -8.06 -11.22
CA LEU A 287 25.62 -8.10 -12.60
C LEU A 287 27.07 -7.59 -12.67
N GLU A 288 27.40 -6.55 -11.92
CA GLU A 288 28.77 -6.03 -11.82
C GLU A 288 29.70 -7.05 -11.16
N ALA A 289 29.28 -7.64 -10.04
CA ALA A 289 30.03 -8.69 -9.34
C ALA A 289 30.24 -9.96 -10.19
N ALA A 290 29.33 -10.24 -11.13
CA ALA A 290 29.42 -11.35 -12.06
C ALA A 290 30.30 -11.06 -13.28
N GLY A 291 30.97 -9.90 -13.34
CA GLY A 291 31.86 -9.54 -14.45
C GLY A 291 31.11 -9.13 -15.72
N GLY A 292 29.85 -8.71 -15.60
CA GLY A 292 29.06 -8.19 -16.73
C GLY A 292 28.53 -9.26 -17.69
N ILE A 293 28.47 -10.53 -17.26
CA ILE A 293 27.79 -11.59 -18.01
C ILE A 293 26.30 -11.25 -18.23
N PRO A 294 25.67 -11.79 -19.29
CA PRO A 294 24.22 -11.68 -19.48
C PRO A 294 23.44 -12.14 -18.25
N GLU A 295 22.31 -11.47 -17.96
CA GLU A 295 21.48 -11.79 -16.78
C GLU A 295 21.04 -13.25 -16.73
N ALA A 296 20.69 -13.83 -17.89
CA ALA A 296 20.29 -15.23 -17.99
C ALA A 296 21.43 -16.19 -17.59
N ASP A 297 22.67 -15.87 -17.93
CA ASP A 297 23.84 -16.67 -17.59
C ASP A 297 24.12 -16.58 -16.08
N LEU A 298 23.99 -15.38 -15.50
CA LEU A 298 24.05 -15.20 -14.04
C LEU A 298 22.99 -16.04 -13.32
N CYS A 299 21.73 -15.96 -13.75
CA CYS A 299 20.66 -16.78 -13.15
C CYS A 299 20.96 -18.28 -13.27
N ALA A 300 21.53 -18.74 -14.38
CA ALA A 300 21.94 -20.13 -14.55
C ALA A 300 23.07 -20.53 -13.59
N GLU A 301 24.08 -19.67 -13.39
CA GLU A 301 25.16 -19.89 -12.41
C GLU A 301 24.68 -19.89 -10.96
N LEU A 302 23.59 -19.18 -10.67
CA LEU A 302 22.92 -19.20 -9.36
C LEU A 302 22.00 -20.43 -9.18
N GLY A 303 21.86 -21.28 -10.21
CA GLY A 303 21.00 -22.46 -10.16
C GLY A 303 19.52 -22.17 -10.41
N ARG A 304 19.20 -21.01 -11.00
CA ARG A 304 17.84 -20.51 -11.25
C ARG A 304 17.63 -20.15 -12.74
N PRO A 305 17.92 -21.04 -13.72
CA PRO A 305 17.93 -20.71 -15.15
C PRO A 305 16.55 -20.37 -15.76
N ALA A 306 15.46 -20.68 -15.05
CA ALA A 306 14.09 -20.50 -15.53
C ALA A 306 13.42 -19.20 -15.06
N VAL A 307 14.12 -18.38 -14.27
CA VAL A 307 13.59 -17.15 -13.68
C VAL A 307 14.54 -15.96 -13.86
N SER A 308 14.00 -14.77 -13.73
CA SER A 308 14.75 -13.51 -13.86
C SER A 308 15.57 -13.21 -12.61
N LEU A 309 16.52 -12.28 -12.72
CA LEU A 309 17.24 -11.79 -11.54
C LEU A 309 16.29 -11.09 -10.56
N ALA A 310 15.23 -10.43 -11.06
CA ALA A 310 14.19 -9.86 -10.20
C ALA A 310 13.54 -10.93 -9.29
N LYS A 311 13.35 -12.15 -9.81
CA LYS A 311 12.81 -13.25 -9.02
C LYS A 311 13.82 -13.82 -8.02
N VAL A 312 15.08 -13.99 -8.42
CA VAL A 312 16.16 -14.43 -7.52
C VAL A 312 16.31 -13.48 -6.32
N LEU A 313 16.24 -12.17 -6.54
CA LEU A 313 16.30 -11.19 -5.45
C LEU A 313 15.07 -11.24 -4.52
N ASP A 314 13.87 -11.49 -5.06
CA ASP A 314 12.67 -11.76 -4.26
C ASP A 314 12.83 -13.05 -3.41
N GLU A 315 13.42 -14.09 -3.97
CA GLU A 315 13.65 -15.37 -3.27
C GLU A 315 14.64 -15.21 -2.11
N HIS A 316 15.70 -14.42 -2.33
CA HIS A 316 16.60 -14.01 -1.26
C HIS A 316 15.86 -13.28 -0.12
N LEU A 317 14.99 -12.32 -0.45
CA LEU A 317 14.18 -11.62 0.56
C LEU A 317 13.19 -12.57 1.25
N TYR A 318 12.58 -13.49 0.51
CA TYR A 318 11.69 -14.49 1.07
C TYR A 318 12.42 -15.37 2.08
N VAL A 319 13.58 -15.91 1.73
CA VAL A 319 14.37 -16.79 2.63
C VAL A 319 14.87 -16.03 3.85
N THR A 320 15.33 -14.78 3.69
CA THR A 320 15.96 -14.02 4.78
C THR A 320 14.98 -13.28 5.67
N ILE A 321 13.79 -12.94 5.17
CA ILE A 321 12.75 -12.20 5.90
C ILE A 321 11.55 -13.08 6.17
N THR A 322 10.86 -13.56 5.13
CA THR A 322 9.55 -14.23 5.30
C THR A 322 9.69 -15.61 5.94
N HIS A 323 10.65 -16.41 5.51
CA HIS A 323 10.83 -17.77 6.01
C HIS A 323 11.44 -17.80 7.43
N ARG A 324 12.19 -16.77 7.81
CA ARG A 324 12.80 -16.64 9.14
C ARG A 324 11.90 -15.96 10.18
N ALA A 325 10.75 -15.41 9.77
CA ALA A 325 9.77 -14.73 10.62
C ALA A 325 8.79 -15.72 11.26
#